data_AF-A0AAV1UCL6-F1
#
_entry.id   AF-A0AAV1UCL6-F1
#
_cell.length_a   1.000
_cell.length_b   1.000
_cell.length_c   1.000
_cell.angle_alpha   90.00
_cell.angle_beta   90.00
_cell.angle_gamma   90.00
#
_symmetry.space_group_name_H-M   'P 1'
#
loop_
_entity.id
_entity.type
_entity.pdbx_description
1 polymer ?
#
loop_
_entity_poly.entity_id
_entity_poly.type
_entity_poly.pdbx_seq_one_letter_code
_entity_poly.pdbx_strand_id
1 'polypeptide(L)'
;MMQLFFVPIMIVMVGMTSVVNALDREKRLEVLSPVHGRIVDFQYDDLLENQQERLCYDYELTQEENPVCASNGKRYSNPSVFEFNKCLIAAMDQLDIQIVDMEICRDAELEDLEHHDK
;
A
#
# COMPACT_ATOMS: atom_id res chain seq x y z
N MET A 1 -9.02 44.02 -30.86
CA MET A 1 -7.93 44.15 -29.86
C MET A 1 -8.35 43.65 -28.46
N MET A 2 -9.30 42.71 -28.35
CA MET A 2 -9.75 42.15 -27.06
C MET A 2 -9.38 40.66 -26.90
N GLN A 3 -9.21 39.92 -28.01
CA GLN A 3 -8.98 38.46 -27.99
C GLN A 3 -7.57 38.05 -27.52
N LEU A 4 -6.55 38.90 -27.67
CA LEU A 4 -5.16 38.58 -27.28
C LEU A 4 -4.95 38.49 -25.75
N PHE A 5 -5.81 39.12 -24.96
CA PHE A 5 -5.71 39.09 -23.49
C PHE A 5 -6.48 37.93 -22.84
N PHE A 6 -7.45 37.33 -23.53
CA PHE A 6 -8.22 36.20 -22.98
C PHE A 6 -7.45 34.89 -23.01
N VAL A 7 -6.61 34.67 -24.03
CA VAL A 7 -5.80 33.45 -24.16
C VAL A 7 -4.86 33.22 -22.96
N PRO A 8 -4.04 34.19 -22.50
CA PRO A 8 -3.17 33.97 -21.35
C PRO A 8 -3.97 33.77 -20.05
N ILE A 9 -5.10 34.45 -19.88
CA ILE A 9 -5.97 34.30 -18.70
C ILE A 9 -6.56 32.89 -18.65
N MET A 10 -7.04 32.37 -19.78
CA MET A 10 -7.58 31.00 -19.85
C MET A 10 -6.51 29.94 -19.60
N ILE A 11 -5.28 30.14 -20.09
CA ILE A 11 -4.16 29.21 -19.84
C ILE A 11 -3.80 29.16 -18.35
N VAL A 12 -3.76 30.32 -17.67
CA VAL A 12 -3.47 30.37 -16.23
C VAL A 12 -4.59 29.69 -15.42
N MET A 13 -5.85 29.92 -15.77
CA MET A 13 -6.99 29.29 -15.09
C MET A 13 -7.01 27.77 -15.27
N VAL A 14 -6.70 27.27 -16.47
CA VAL A 14 -6.60 25.81 -16.76
C VAL A 14 -5.38 25.18 -16.07
N GLY A 15 -4.26 25.90 -16.00
CA GLY A 15 -3.07 25.43 -15.28
C GLY A 15 -3.28 25.35 -13.77
N MET A 16 -4.08 26.25 -13.20
CA MET A 16 -4.44 26.19 -11.78
C MET A 16 -5.33 24.97 -11.49
N THR A 17 -6.37 24.71 -12.29
CA THR A 17 -7.29 23.58 -12.06
C THR A 17 -6.64 22.21 -12.21
N SER A 18 -5.66 22.05 -13.09
CA SER A 18 -4.92 20.79 -13.24
C SER A 18 -4.04 20.48 -12.03
N VAL A 19 -3.40 21.49 -11.44
CA VAL A 19 -2.58 21.33 -10.22
C VAL A 19 -3.44 21.00 -9.00
N VAL A 20 -4.63 21.61 -8.86
CA VAL A 20 -5.53 21.28 -7.73
C VAL A 20 -6.00 19.82 -7.82
N ASN A 21 -6.32 19.33 -9.02
CA ASN A 21 -6.77 17.95 -9.23
C ASN A 21 -5.64 16.91 -9.04
N ALA A 22 -4.39 17.26 -9.31
CA ALA A 22 -3.24 16.38 -9.09
C ALA A 22 -2.93 16.23 -7.59
N LEU A 23 -2.94 17.34 -6.84
CA LEU A 23 -2.61 17.36 -5.41
C LEU A 23 -3.65 16.64 -4.53
N ASP A 24 -4.93 16.69 -4.90
CA ASP A 24 -6.00 16.01 -4.15
C ASP A 24 -5.97 14.48 -4.31
N ARG A 25 -5.59 14.02 -5.51
CA ARG A 25 -5.49 12.58 -5.82
C ARG A 25 -4.39 11.89 -5.02
N GLU A 26 -3.24 12.54 -4.84
CA GLU A 26 -2.10 12.00 -4.07
C GLU A 26 -2.46 11.83 -2.59
N LYS A 27 -3.09 12.82 -1.96
CA LYS A 27 -3.55 12.73 -0.56
C LYS A 27 -4.59 11.64 -0.35
N ARG A 28 -5.49 11.44 -1.32
CA ARG A 28 -6.49 10.36 -1.25
C ARG A 28 -5.84 8.98 -1.36
N LEU A 29 -4.79 8.85 -2.18
CA LEU A 29 -4.02 7.61 -2.32
C LEU A 29 -3.25 7.27 -1.04
N GLU A 30 -2.67 8.25 -0.36
CA GLU A 30 -2.01 8.08 0.94
C GLU A 30 -2.98 7.57 2.02
N VAL A 31 -4.22 8.04 2.02
CA VAL A 31 -5.26 7.63 2.98
C VAL A 31 -5.92 6.28 2.63
N LEU A 32 -5.94 5.89 1.35
CA LEU A 32 -6.48 4.60 0.90
C LEU A 32 -5.44 3.46 0.95
N SER A 33 -4.15 3.78 0.99
CA SER A 33 -3.06 2.80 1.08
C SER A 33 -3.02 1.94 2.36
N PRO A 34 -3.50 2.38 3.54
CA PRO A 34 -3.44 1.56 4.75
C PRO A 34 -4.56 0.52 4.83
N VAL A 35 -5.61 0.62 4.01
CA VAL A 35 -6.85 -0.15 4.19
C VAL A 35 -7.21 -0.85 2.87
N HIS A 36 -6.86 -2.14 2.83
CA HIS A 36 -7.07 -3.13 1.76
C HIS A 36 -6.17 -3.02 0.51
N GLY A 37 -5.29 -4.02 0.41
CA GLY A 37 -4.82 -4.62 -0.84
C GLY A 37 -4.43 -3.64 -1.94
N ARG A 38 -3.19 -3.15 -1.92
CA ARG A 38 -2.59 -2.50 -3.08
C ARG A 38 -2.60 -3.50 -4.24
N ILE A 39 -3.48 -3.30 -5.22
CA ILE A 39 -3.36 -3.94 -6.52
C ILE A 39 -2.12 -3.30 -7.16
N VAL A 40 -1.00 -4.01 -7.11
CA VAL A 40 0.22 -3.62 -7.82
C VAL A 40 0.03 -4.02 -9.28
N ASP A 41 -0.11 -3.02 -10.16
CA ASP A 41 -0.01 -3.24 -11.60
C ASP A 41 1.46 -3.50 -11.93
N PHE A 42 1.83 -4.77 -12.07
CA PHE A 42 3.21 -5.18 -12.34
C PHE A 42 3.62 -4.75 -13.75
N GLN A 43 4.27 -3.60 -13.89
CA GLN A 43 5.20 -3.38 -15.00
C GLN A 43 6.53 -4.04 -14.65
N TYR A 44 6.75 -5.22 -15.21
CA TYR A 44 8.02 -5.95 -15.16
C TYR A 44 9.17 -5.07 -15.67
N ASP A 45 9.96 -4.48 -14.77
CA ASP A 45 11.34 -4.06 -15.02
C ASP A 45 12.27 -4.69 -13.94
N ASP A 46 12.37 -6.01 -14.05
CA ASP A 46 12.81 -7.04 -13.07
C ASP A 46 14.22 -6.94 -12.46
N LEU A 47 15.06 -5.98 -12.84
CA LEU A 47 16.49 -6.08 -12.55
C LEU A 47 16.96 -5.33 -11.30
N LEU A 48 16.21 -4.32 -10.82
CA LEU A 48 16.60 -3.50 -9.66
C LEU A 48 15.77 -3.75 -8.40
N GLU A 49 14.49 -4.15 -8.51
CA GLU A 49 13.68 -4.56 -7.35
C GLU A 49 14.16 -5.88 -6.70
N ASN A 50 14.90 -6.70 -7.46
CA ASN A 50 15.29 -8.04 -7.06
C ASN A 50 16.40 -8.13 -5.99
N GLN A 51 17.25 -7.11 -5.78
CA GLN A 51 18.41 -7.30 -4.87
C GLN A 51 18.02 -7.25 -3.39
N GLN A 52 17.10 -6.36 -3.02
CA GLN A 52 16.71 -6.15 -1.63
C GLN A 52 15.85 -7.31 -1.11
N GLU A 53 14.92 -7.79 -1.93
CA GLU A 53 14.08 -8.96 -1.64
C GLU A 53 14.90 -10.24 -1.47
N ARG A 54 16.00 -10.37 -2.22
CA ARG A 54 16.88 -11.55 -2.12
C ARG A 54 17.45 -11.80 -0.74
N LEU A 55 17.55 -10.76 0.09
CA LEU A 55 18.01 -10.89 1.47
C LEU A 55 17.00 -11.60 2.38
N CYS A 56 15.73 -11.66 1.99
CA CYS A 56 14.65 -12.24 2.79
C CYS A 56 14.43 -13.74 2.55
N TYR A 57 14.94 -14.31 1.45
CA TYR A 57 14.74 -15.73 1.11
C TYR A 57 15.57 -16.71 1.95
N ASP A 58 16.41 -16.22 2.86
CA ASP A 58 17.17 -17.07 3.81
C ASP A 58 16.33 -17.47 5.04
N TYR A 59 15.05 -17.09 5.11
CA TYR A 59 14.16 -17.46 6.21
C TYR A 59 13.77 -18.94 6.19
N GLU A 60 14.06 -19.65 7.27
CA GLU A 60 13.53 -20.99 7.52
C GLU A 60 12.04 -20.90 7.91
N LEU A 61 11.16 -21.34 7.00
CA LEU A 61 9.72 -21.41 7.24
C LEU A 61 9.35 -22.69 7.98
N THR A 62 8.53 -22.54 9.02
CA THR A 62 7.97 -23.64 9.80
C THR A 62 6.53 -23.95 9.36
N GLN A 63 6.11 -25.21 9.53
CA GLN A 63 4.75 -25.67 9.18
C GLN A 63 3.79 -25.67 10.39
N GLU A 64 4.17 -25.10 11.53
CA GLU A 64 3.26 -25.03 12.67
C GLU A 64 2.05 -24.12 12.38
N GLU A 65 0.92 -24.43 13.00
CA GLU A 65 -0.26 -23.57 13.02
C GLU A 65 -0.29 -22.80 14.35
N ASN A 66 0.26 -21.58 14.32
CA ASN A 66 0.34 -20.71 15.49
C ASN A 66 0.06 -19.26 15.06
N PRO A 67 -1.20 -18.95 14.72
CA PRO A 67 -1.51 -17.74 13.98
C PRO A 67 -1.15 -16.48 14.77
N VAL A 68 -0.62 -15.47 14.06
CA VAL A 68 -0.29 -14.15 14.62
C VAL A 68 -0.98 -13.04 13.84
N CYS A 69 -1.35 -11.98 14.54
CA CYS A 69 -1.88 -10.76 13.93
C CYS A 69 -0.77 -9.71 13.81
N ALA A 70 -0.70 -9.05 12.66
CA ALA A 70 0.24 -7.98 12.42
C ALA A 70 -0.44 -6.61 12.37
N SER A 71 0.33 -5.55 12.62
CA SER A 71 -0.11 -4.15 12.66
C SER A 71 -0.70 -3.62 11.34
N ASN A 72 -0.54 -4.36 10.25
CA ASN A 72 -1.17 -4.09 8.96
C ASN A 72 -2.54 -4.76 8.81
N GLY A 73 -3.14 -5.27 9.89
CA GLY A 73 -4.45 -5.95 9.88
C GLY A 73 -4.42 -7.35 9.28
N LYS A 74 -3.26 -7.88 8.90
CA LYS A 74 -3.13 -9.21 8.29
C LYS A 74 -2.79 -10.28 9.32
N ARG A 75 -3.54 -11.40 9.26
CA ARG A 75 -3.22 -12.63 9.99
C ARG A 75 -2.23 -13.49 9.19
N TYR A 76 -1.17 -13.95 9.86
CA TYR A 76 -0.21 -14.91 9.33
C TYR A 76 -0.38 -16.26 10.02
N SER A 77 -0.11 -17.36 9.32
CA SER A 77 -0.35 -18.73 9.80
C SER A 77 0.54 -19.12 10.98
N ASN A 78 1.75 -18.57 11.03
CA ASN A 78 2.68 -18.74 12.14
C ASN A 78 3.72 -17.60 12.20
N PRO A 79 4.50 -17.50 13.30
CA PRO A 79 5.49 -16.46 13.46
C PRO A 79 6.58 -16.47 12.37
N SER A 80 7.01 -17.64 11.89
CA SER A 80 8.04 -17.72 10.83
C SER A 80 7.56 -17.12 9.52
N VAL A 81 6.29 -17.33 9.17
CA VAL A 81 5.65 -16.73 8.00
C VAL A 81 5.50 -15.21 8.20
N PHE A 82 5.17 -14.74 9.41
CA PHE A 82 5.15 -13.31 9.72
C PHE A 82 6.52 -12.66 9.51
N GLU A 83 7.58 -13.23 10.07
CA GLU A 83 8.94 -12.66 9.97
C GLU A 83 9.47 -12.61 8.53
N PHE A 84 9.22 -13.66 7.75
CA PHE A 84 9.53 -13.65 6.32
C PHE A 84 8.81 -12.50 5.59
N ASN A 85 7.51 -12.33 5.85
CA ASN A 85 6.72 -11.26 5.23
C ASN A 85 7.12 -9.87 5.75
N LYS A 86 7.48 -9.74 7.02
CA LYS A 86 8.01 -8.51 7.61
C LYS A 86 9.28 -8.06 6.88
N CYS A 87 10.18 -8.98 6.57
CA CYS A 87 11.38 -8.69 5.77
C CYS A 87 11.01 -8.17 4.37
N LEU A 88 10.12 -8.87 3.66
CA LEU A 88 9.70 -8.46 2.31
C LEU A 88 9.04 -7.07 2.33
N ILE A 89 8.12 -6.83 3.25
CA ILE A 89 7.43 -5.54 3.39
C ILE A 89 8.43 -4.42 3.74
N ALA A 90 9.42 -4.69 4.59
CA ALA A 90 10.48 -3.72 4.87
C ALA A 90 11.36 -3.45 3.64
N ALA A 91 11.65 -4.46 2.83
CA ALA A 91 12.47 -4.33 1.62
C ALA A 91 11.76 -3.58 0.49
N MET A 92 10.47 -3.84 0.29
CA MET A 92 9.68 -3.31 -0.83
C MET A 92 8.99 -1.98 -0.48
N ASP A 93 8.30 -1.94 0.66
CA ASP A 93 7.44 -0.83 1.05
C ASP A 93 8.09 0.10 2.10
N GLN A 94 9.27 -0.26 2.62
CA GLN A 94 9.93 0.46 3.73
C GLN A 94 9.04 0.58 4.97
N LEU A 95 8.14 -0.40 5.15
CA LEU A 95 7.24 -0.48 6.29
C LEU A 95 7.74 -1.51 7.31
N ASP A 96 7.65 -1.17 8.58
CA ASP A 96 7.96 -2.07 9.69
C ASP A 96 6.67 -2.51 10.37
N ILE A 97 6.29 -3.77 10.16
CA ILE A 97 5.11 -4.35 10.78
C ILE A 97 5.46 -5.08 12.08
N GLN A 98 4.54 -5.02 13.04
CA GLN A 98 4.73 -5.60 14.38
C GLN A 98 3.61 -6.57 14.68
N ILE A 99 3.89 -7.57 15.52
CA ILE A 99 2.84 -8.43 16.07
C ILE A 99 2.00 -7.58 17.02
N VAL A 100 0.68 -7.63 16.84
CA VAL A 100 -0.31 -6.89 17.63
C VAL A 100 -1.41 -7.82 18.11
N ASP A 101 -2.36 -7.29 18.89
CA ASP A 101 -3.49 -8.07 19.36
C ASP A 101 -4.34 -8.59 18.19
N MET A 102 -4.83 -9.83 18.32
CA MET A 102 -5.70 -10.46 17.33
C MET A 102 -7.01 -9.71 17.08
N GLU A 103 -7.44 -8.85 18.01
CA GLU A 103 -8.58 -7.96 17.81
C GLU A 103 -8.43 -7.08 16.55
N ILE A 104 -7.24 -6.55 16.28
CA ILE A 104 -7.00 -5.69 15.11
C ILE A 104 -7.28 -6.43 13.79
N CYS A 105 -6.83 -7.68 13.68
CA CYS A 105 -7.08 -8.48 12.48
C CYS A 105 -8.54 -8.92 12.36
N ARG A 106 -9.22 -9.13 13.49
CA ARG A 106 -10.66 -9.45 13.49
C ARG A 106 -11.48 -8.26 13.01
N ASP A 107 -11.15 -7.05 13.47
CA ASP A 107 -11.81 -5.83 13.04
C ASP A 107 -11.56 -5.56 11.55
N ALA A 108 -10.31 -5.73 11.09
CA ALA A 108 -9.99 -5.64 9.67
C ALA A 108 -10.78 -6.64 8.80
N GLU A 109 -10.93 -7.90 9.27
CA GLU A 109 -11.73 -8.92 8.58
C GLU A 109 -13.22 -8.56 8.55
N LEU A 110 -13.77 -7.99 9.63
CA LEU A 110 -15.15 -7.52 9.68
C LEU A 110 -15.39 -6.36 8.71
N GLU A 111 -14.48 -5.39 8.68
CA GLU A 111 -14.52 -4.28 7.73
C GLU A 111 -14.50 -4.80 6.28
N ASP A 112 -13.61 -5.74 5.95
CA ASP A 112 -13.56 -6.38 4.62
C ASP A 112 -14.90 -7.00 4.22
N LEU A 113 -15.54 -7.73 5.14
CA LEU A 113 -16.83 -8.40 4.91
C LEU A 113 -17.97 -7.39 4.69
N GLU A 114 -18.02 -6.30 5.47
CA GLU A 114 -19.06 -5.27 5.33
C GLU A 114 -19.01 -4.51 4.00
N HIS A 115 -17.84 -4.50 3.34
CA HIS A 115 -17.63 -3.82 2.06
C HIS A 115 -17.79 -4.75 0.85
N HIS A 116 -17.75 -6.07 1.03
CA HIS A 116 -17.89 -7.03 -0.07
C HIS A 116 -19.34 -7.20 -0.57
N ASP A 117 -20.33 -6.75 0.22
CA ASP A 117 -21.77 -6.87 -0.05
C ASP A 117 -22.44 -5.59 -0.62
N LYS A 118 -21.66 -4.58 -1.07
CA LYS A 118 -22.17 -3.34 -1.68
C LYS A 118 -21.70 -3.16 -3.13
#